data_AF-A0A9W7YSY9-F1
#
_entry.id   AF-A0A9W7YSY9-F1
#
_cell.length_a   1.000
_cell.length_b   1.000
_cell.length_c   1.000
_cell.angle_alpha   90.00
_cell.angle_beta   90.00
_cell.angle_gamma   90.00
#
_symmetry.space_group_name_H-M   'P 1'
#
loop_
_entity.id
_entity.type
_entity.pdbx_description
1 polymer ?
#
loop_
_entity_poly.entity_id
_entity_poly.type
_entity_poly.pdbx_seq_one_letter_code
_entity_poly.pdbx_strand_id
1 'polypeptide(L)' 'YQRYEKRHKNIAAHLSPAFVGVQKGDKVIVGQCRPLSKTVRFNVIKHQKQQQKGSKQFQQF' A
#
# COMPACT_ATOMS: atom_id res chain seq x y z
N TYR A 1 -9.30 -21.35 19.33
CA TYR A 1 -9.87 -21.86 18.06
C TYR A 1 -8.85 -22.46 17.10
N GLN A 2 -7.52 -22.31 17.26
CA GLN A 2 -6.51 -22.81 16.30
C GLN A 2 -6.84 -22.44 14.82
N ARG A 3 -7.44 -21.25 14.64
CA ARG A 3 -7.89 -20.71 13.35
C ARG A 3 -7.32 -19.32 13.18
N TYR A 4 -6.95 -18.98 11.95
CA TYR A 4 -6.59 -17.63 11.57
C TYR A 4 -7.79 -16.93 10.94
N GLU A 5 -7.85 -15.61 11.09
CA GLU A 5 -8.85 -14.76 10.44
C GLU A 5 -8.16 -13.71 9.57
N LYS A 6 -8.83 -13.32 8.48
CA LYS A 6 -8.34 -12.26 7.60
C LYS A 6 -8.55 -10.91 8.28
N ARG A 7 -7.48 -10.12 8.40
CA ARG A 7 -7.52 -8.73 8.87
C ARG A 7 -6.83 -7.81 7.86
N HIS A 8 -7.28 -6.56 7.77
CA HIS A 8 -6.60 -5.52 6.98
C HIS A 8 -6.50 -4.22 7.78
N LYS A 9 -5.52 -3.39 7.43
CA LYS A 9 -5.35 -2.04 7.97
C LYS A 9 -5.03 -1.09 6.83
N ASN A 10 -5.71 0.06 6.79
CA ASN A 10 -5.40 1.10 5.83
C ASN A 10 -4.24 1.95 6.36
N ILE A 11 -3.18 2.08 5.56
CA ILE A 11 -2.00 2.87 5.88
C ILE A 11 -1.96 4.06 4.93
N ALA A 12 -1.92 5.27 5.48
CA ALA A 12 -1.73 6.48 4.69
C ALA A 12 -0.23 6.69 4.42
N ALA A 13 0.12 6.78 3.14
CA ALA A 13 1.49 7.03 2.68
C ALA A 13 1.53 8.21 1.73
N HIS A 14 2.59 9.00 1.81
CA HIS A 14 2.89 10.05 0.85
C HIS A 14 3.35 9.43 -0.48
N LEU A 15 2.89 10.00 -1.59
CA LEU A 15 3.27 9.61 -2.95
C LEU A 15 4.01 10.79 -3.59
N SER A 16 5.28 10.57 -3.93
CA SER A 16 6.05 11.54 -4.70
C SER A 16 5.54 11.60 -6.15
N PRO A 17 5.42 12.78 -6.77
CA PRO A 17 5.08 12.91 -8.19
C PRO A 17 6.01 12.17 -9.15
N ALA A 18 7.21 11.78 -8.70
CA ALA A 18 8.16 10.96 -9.46
C ALA A 18 7.59 9.58 -9.87
N PHE A 19 6.60 9.06 -9.13
CA PHE A 19 5.91 7.82 -9.50
C PHE A 19 4.78 8.13 -10.49
N VAL A 20 5.10 8.13 -11.78
CA VAL A 20 4.13 8.41 -12.86
C VAL A 20 3.28 7.17 -13.16
N GLY A 21 1.97 7.36 -13.29
CA GLY A 21 1.04 6.31 -13.75
C GLY A 21 0.64 5.29 -12.68
N VAL A 22 0.70 5.66 -11.40
CA VAL A 22 0.17 4.85 -10.29
C VAL A 22 -1.36 4.77 -10.41
N GLN A 23 -1.89 3.56 -10.41
CA GLN A 23 -3.32 3.28 -10.46
C GLN A 23 -3.79 2.58 -9.20
N LYS A 24 -5.12 2.54 -9.00
CA LYS A 24 -5.71 1.80 -7.89
C LYS A 24 -5.48 0.30 -8.11
N GLY A 25 -4.96 -0.37 -7.09
CA GLY A 25 -4.65 -1.81 -7.13
C GLY A 25 -3.19 -2.13 -7.38
N ASP A 26 -2.34 -1.15 -7.64
CA ASP A 26 -0.91 -1.38 -7.74
C ASP A 26 -0.28 -1.69 -6.39
N LYS A 27 0.75 -2.54 -6.41
CA LYS A 27 1.50 -2.89 -5.22
C LYS A 27 2.59 -1.86 -4.97
N VAL A 28 2.65 -1.35 -3.75
CA VAL A 28 3.62 -0.33 -3.35
C VAL A 28 4.40 -0.79 -2.12
N ILE A 29 5.70 -0.50 -2.12
CA ILE A 29 6.55 -0.68 -0.95
C ILE A 29 6.69 0.69 -0.29
N VAL A 30 6.29 0.75 0.97
CA VAL A 30 6.38 1.95 1.80
C VAL A 30 7.52 1.84 2.80
N GLY A 31 8.20 2.95 3.07
CA GLY A 31 9.16 3.08 4.15
C GLY A 31 8.63 4.03 5.22
N GLN A 32 9.00 3.75 6.49
CA GLN A 32 8.71 4.66 7.59
C GLN A 32 9.50 5.95 7.44
N CYS A 33 8.87 7.08 7.77
CA CYS A 33 9.53 8.39 7.80
C CYS A 33 9.07 9.19 9.02
N ARG A 34 9.57 10.43 9.16
CA ARG A 34 9.04 11.38 10.14
C ARG A 34 7.55 11.64 9.89
N PRO A 35 6.74 12.01 10.91
CA PRO A 35 5.36 12.41 10.69
C PRO A 35 5.28 13.57 9.68
N LEU A 36 4.65 13.33 8.53
CA LEU A 36 4.43 14.35 7.49
C LEU A 36 3.08 15.05 7.67
N SER A 37 2.11 14.36 8.27
CA SER A 37 0.76 14.86 8.56
C SER A 37 0.18 14.08 9.75
N LYS A 38 -1.06 14.39 10.15
CA LYS A 38 -1.80 13.71 11.22
C LYS A 38 -1.74 12.19 11.09
N THR A 39 -1.90 11.68 9.86
CA THR A 39 -1.97 10.24 9.57
C THR A 39 -0.81 9.72 8.72
N VAL A 40 -0.10 10.59 7.99
CA VAL A 40 0.97 10.19 7.06
C VAL A 40 2.31 10.08 7.81
N ARG A 41 2.78 8.85 7.98
CA ARG A 41 4.08 8.50 8.59
C ARG A 41 4.94 7.59 7.69
N PHE A 42 4.51 7.44 6.45
CA PHE A 42 5.12 6.55 5.47
C PHE A 42 5.28 7.28 4.13
N ASN A 43 6.32 6.93 3.38
CA ASN A 43 6.52 7.39 2.02
C ASN A 43 6.69 6.18 1.09
N VAL A 44 6.21 6.27 -0.14
CA VAL A 44 6.39 5.22 -1.14
C VAL A 44 7.84 5.24 -1.65
N ILE A 45 8.49 4.08 -1.65
CA ILE A 45 9.88 3.88 -2.11
C ILE A 45 9.91 3.22 -3.48
N LYS A 46 9.02 2.23 -3.70
CA LYS A 46 8.99 1.46 -4.95
C LYS A 46 7.55 1.17 -5.35
N HIS A 47 7.29 1.32 -6.64
CA HIS A 47 6.00 1.02 -7.28
C HIS A 47 6.14 -0.23 -8.17
N GLN A 48 5.20 -1.15 -8.05
CA GLN A 48 5.08 -2.34 -8.90
C GLN A 48 3.69 -2.37 -9.53
N LYS A 49 3.63 -2.24 -10.86
CA LYS A 49 2.38 -2.35 -11.62
C LYS A 49 1.81 -3.75 -11.46
N GLN A 50 0.57 -3.88 -11.00
CA GLN A 50 -0.14 -5.15 -10.98
C GLN A 50 -1.10 -5.22 -12.16
N GLN A 51 -1.01 -6.30 -12.95
CA GLN A 51 -2.04 -6.61 -13.94
C GLN A 51 -3.33 -7.01 -13.21
N GLN A 52 -4.44 -6.38 -13.61
CA GLN A 52 -5.72 -6.40 -12.91
C GLN A 52 -6.18 -7.83 -12.58
N LYS A 53 -5.98 -8.22 -11.32
CA LYS A 53 -6.72 -9.32 -10.71
C LYS A 53 -8.01 -8.72 -10.14
N GLY A 54 -9.14 -9.40 -10.33
CA GLY A 54 -10.48 -8.87 -10.05
C GLY A 54 -10.65 -8.23 -8.66
N SER A 55 -11.73 -7.46 -8.49
CA SER A 55 -11.97 -6.71 -7.26
C SER A 55 -11.98 -7.62 -6.02
N LYS A 56 -11.13 -7.29 -5.03
CA LYS A 56 -11.03 -7.92 -3.69
C LYS A 56 -10.27 -9.25 -3.60
N GLN A 57 -9.11 -9.38 -4.25
CA GLN A 57 -8.20 -10.49 -3.95
C GLN A 57 -7.31 -10.20 -2.74
N PHE A 58 -7.28 -11.12 -1.78
CA PHE A 58 -6.34 -11.09 -0.66
C PHE A 58 -5.00 -11.68 -1.12
N GLN A 59 -3.94 -10.88 -1.02
CA GLN A 59 -2.58 -11.35 -1.17
C GLN A 59 -1.92 -11.35 0.20
N GLN A 60 -1.35 -12.48 0.59
CA GLN A 60 -0.44 -12.54 1.71
C GLN A 60 0.88 -11.96 1.20
N PHE A 61 0.98 -10.63 1.25
CA PHE A 61 2.07 -9.74 0.81
C PHE A 61 2.05 -9.30 -0.66
#